data_AF-A0A7Y4QGP6-F1
#
_entry.id   AF-A0A7Y4QGP6-F1
#
_cell.length_a   1.000
_cell.length_b   1.000
_cell.length_c   1.000
_cell.angle_alpha   90.00
_cell.angle_beta   90.00
_cell.angle_gamma   90.00
#
_symmetry.space_group_name_H-M   'P 1'
#
loop_
_entity.id
_entity.type
_entity.pdbx_description
1 polymer ?
#
loop_
_entity_poly.entity_id
_entity_poly.type
_entity_poly.pdbx_seq_one_letter_code
_entity_poly.pdbx_strand_id
1 'polypeptide(L)'
;MTLPARHYRELFALIAAVGNEKDAALLMRDILTPQELDSVAERWQEIQMLASGLPQRTIAAKLGISISKITRGSHALKHGTGGFNRMLTKMKKVKNN
;
A
#
# COMPACT_ATOMS: atom_id res chain seq x y z
N MET A 1 9.79 -18.28 12.25
CA MET A 1 9.12 -19.37 11.51
C MET A 1 8.49 -18.77 10.27
N THR A 2 8.83 -19.26 9.08
CA THR A 2 8.22 -18.82 7.81
C THR A 2 7.04 -19.72 7.48
N LEU A 3 5.96 -19.16 6.95
CA LEU A 3 4.81 -19.97 6.53
C LEU A 3 5.16 -20.79 5.27
N PRO A 4 4.51 -21.94 5.05
CA PRO A 4 4.59 -22.67 3.78
C PRO A 4 4.24 -21.79 2.57
N ALA A 5 4.98 -21.95 1.47
CA ALA A 5 4.76 -21.18 0.22
C ALA A 5 3.31 -21.24 -0.29
N ARG A 6 2.62 -22.37 -0.08
CA ARG A 6 1.20 -22.54 -0.43
C ARG A 6 0.28 -21.51 0.24
N HIS A 7 0.53 -21.15 1.50
CA HIS A 7 -0.34 -20.22 2.23
C HIS A 7 -0.21 -18.80 1.66
N TYR A 8 0.99 -18.39 1.24
CA TYR A 8 1.18 -17.12 0.53
C TYR A 8 0.46 -17.13 -0.82
N ARG A 9 0.54 -18.24 -1.56
CA ARG A 9 -0.14 -18.36 -2.86
C ARG A 9 -1.67 -18.27 -2.71
N GLU A 10 -2.25 -18.93 -1.70
CA GLU A 10 -3.67 -18.87 -1.38
C GLU A 10 -4.10 -17.44 -1.00
N LEU A 11 -3.33 -16.76 -0.16
CA LEU A 11 -3.58 -15.36 0.19
C LEU A 11 -3.54 -14.44 -1.04
N PHE A 12 -2.55 -14.61 -1.92
CA PHE A 12 -2.47 -13.81 -3.15
C PHE A 12 -3.62 -14.08 -4.10
N ALA A 13 -4.08 -15.33 -4.20
CA ALA A 13 -5.25 -15.70 -4.99
C ALA A 13 -6.53 -15.06 -4.43
N LEU A 14 -6.72 -15.07 -3.11
CA LEU A 14 -7.83 -14.41 -2.42
C LEU A 14 -7.87 -12.91 -2.73
N ILE A 15 -6.74 -12.22 -2.55
CA ILE A 15 -6.63 -10.77 -2.84
C ILE A 15 -6.89 -10.50 -4.33
N ALA A 16 -6.41 -11.34 -5.24
CA ALA A 16 -6.60 -11.17 -6.68
C ALA A 16 -8.05 -11.40 -7.14
N ALA A 17 -8.84 -12.18 -6.39
CA ALA A 17 -10.24 -12.46 -6.70
C ALA A 17 -11.18 -11.27 -6.39
N VAL A 18 -10.72 -10.29 -5.61
CA VAL A 18 -11.51 -9.10 -5.26
C VAL A 18 -11.72 -8.22 -6.50
N GLY A 19 -12.98 -8.12 -6.94
CA GLY A 19 -13.34 -7.42 -8.18
C GLY A 19 -13.77 -5.95 -8.00
N ASN A 20 -14.11 -5.52 -6.79
CA ASN A 20 -14.62 -4.17 -6.53
C ASN A 20 -14.23 -3.66 -5.13
N GLU A 21 -14.43 -2.36 -4.90
CA GLU A 21 -14.04 -1.69 -3.67
C GLU A 21 -14.85 -2.13 -2.44
N LYS A 22 -16.13 -2.48 -2.62
CA LYS A 22 -16.99 -2.92 -1.51
C LYS A 22 -16.50 -4.25 -0.94
N ASP A 23 -16.24 -5.22 -1.82
CA ASP A 23 -15.71 -6.52 -1.42
C ASP A 23 -14.30 -6.40 -0.83
N ALA A 24 -13.47 -5.50 -1.38
CA ALA A 24 -12.17 -5.18 -0.80
C ALA A 24 -12.31 -4.67 0.64
N ALA A 25 -13.23 -3.74 0.88
CA ALA A 25 -13.42 -3.13 2.20
C ALA A 25 -13.94 -4.13 3.24
N LEU A 26 -14.78 -5.10 2.85
CA LEU A 26 -15.21 -6.18 3.74
C LEU A 26 -14.04 -7.10 4.07
N LEU A 27 -13.35 -7.63 3.04
CA LEU A 27 -12.23 -8.55 3.21
C LEU A 27 -11.11 -7.96 4.08
N MET A 28 -10.74 -6.70 3.85
CA MET A 28 -9.65 -6.05 4.60
C MET A 28 -10.00 -5.86 6.08
N ARG A 29 -11.28 -5.61 6.42
CA ARG A 29 -11.73 -5.49 7.81
C ARG A 29 -11.80 -6.84 8.54
N ASP A 30 -12.03 -7.92 7.80
CA ASP A 30 -12.05 -9.27 8.36
C ASP A 30 -10.63 -9.83 8.57
N ILE A 31 -9.70 -9.55 7.65
CA ILE A 31 -8.32 -10.07 7.70
C ILE A 31 -7.41 -9.26 8.63
N LEU A 32 -7.58 -7.94 8.67
CA LEU A 32 -6.70 -7.05 9.41
C LEU A 32 -7.37 -6.54 10.67
N THR A 33 -6.58 -6.36 11.73
CA THR A 33 -7.01 -5.51 12.84
C THR A 33 -7.23 -4.07 12.36
N PRO A 34 -8.05 -3.26 13.06
CA PRO A 34 -8.23 -1.85 12.71
C PRO A 34 -6.91 -1.07 12.59
N GLN A 35 -5.96 -1.33 13.50
CA GLN A 35 -4.66 -0.66 13.50
C GLN A 35 -3.77 -1.08 12.32
N GLU A 36 -3.83 -2.34 11.90
CA GLU A 36 -3.14 -2.82 10.71
C GLU A 36 -3.74 -2.22 9.43
N LEU A 37 -5.07 -2.12 9.36
CA LEU A 37 -5.77 -1.48 8.25
C LEU A 37 -5.34 -0.01 8.10
N ASP A 38 -5.36 0.75 9.20
CA ASP A 38 -4.90 2.14 9.22
C ASP A 38 -3.44 2.25 8.78
N SER A 39 -2.57 1.35 9.26
CA SER A 39 -1.16 1.34 8.89
C SER A 39 -0.91 1.05 7.40
N VAL A 40 -1.71 0.17 6.79
CA VAL A 40 -1.64 -0.13 5.35
C VAL A 40 -2.16 1.06 4.54
N ALA A 41 -3.27 1.68 4.97
CA ALA A 41 -3.84 2.84 4.32
C ALA A 41 -2.88 4.05 4.37
N GLU A 42 -2.30 4.34 5.53
CA GLU A 42 -1.31 5.41 5.73
C GLU A 42 -0.07 5.20 4.85
N ARG A 43 0.42 3.95 4.75
CA ARG A 43 1.53 3.61 3.84
C ARG A 43 1.18 3.90 2.38
N TRP A 44 -0.05 3.62 1.96
CA TRP A 44 -0.45 3.95 0.59
C TRP A 44 -0.48 5.46 0.34
N GLN A 45 -0.98 6.25 1.29
CA GLN A 45 -0.96 7.72 1.20
C GLN A 45 0.47 8.26 1.10
N GLU A 46 1.38 7.74 1.93
CA GLU A 46 2.81 8.07 1.89
C GLU A 46 3.40 7.81 0.50
N ILE A 47 3.16 6.62 -0.06
CA ILE A 47 3.65 6.24 -1.40
C ILE A 47 3.08 7.15 -2.50
N GLN A 48 1.80 7.50 -2.44
CA GLN A 48 1.20 8.42 -3.40
C GLN A 48 1.85 9.81 -3.35
N MET A 49 2.08 10.36 -2.16
CA MET A 49 2.73 11.66 -1.98
C MET A 49 4.20 11.63 -2.45
N LEU A 50 4.94 10.58 -2.10
CA LEU A 50 6.32 10.37 -2.57
C LEU A 50 6.37 10.30 -4.10
N ALA A 51 5.45 9.56 -4.73
CA ALA A 51 5.37 9.43 -6.17
C ALA A 51 4.95 10.73 -6.90
N SER A 52 4.32 11.66 -6.18
CA SER A 52 4.02 13.01 -6.68
C SER A 52 5.15 14.02 -6.47
N GLY A 53 6.28 13.61 -5.91
CA GLY A 53 7.47 14.46 -5.74
C GLY A 53 7.45 15.33 -4.48
N LEU A 54 6.53 15.08 -3.54
CA LEU A 54 6.53 15.84 -2.28
C LEU A 54 7.79 15.53 -1.45
N PRO A 55 8.44 16.56 -0.85
CA PRO A 55 9.54 16.34 0.08
C PRO A 55 9.10 15.54 1.32
N GLN A 56 9.95 14.63 1.79
CA GLN A 56 9.65 13.75 2.94
C GLN A 56 9.24 14.52 4.21
N ARG A 57 9.85 15.68 4.47
CA ARG A 57 9.49 16.56 5.60
C ARG A 57 8.04 17.04 5.51
N THR A 58 7.58 17.40 4.31
CA THR A 58 6.20 17.82 4.07
C THR A 58 5.22 16.67 4.26
N ILE A 59 5.60 15.47 3.82
CA ILE A 59 4.79 14.25 4.01
C ILE A 59 4.67 13.91 5.50
N ALA A 60 5.76 13.99 6.26
CA ALA A 60 5.77 13.78 7.71
C ALA A 60 4.79 14.70 8.42
N ALA A 61 4.83 16.00 8.11
CA ALA A 61 3.92 16.98 8.68
C ALA A 61 2.46 16.72 8.31
N LYS A 62 2.17 16.33 7.06
CA LYS A 62 0.80 16.06 6.58
C LYS A 62 0.18 14.80 7.18
N LEU A 63 0.97 13.73 7.31
CA LEU A 63 0.50 12.43 7.79
C LEU A 63 0.69 12.25 9.30
N GLY A 64 1.37 13.17 9.99
CA GLY A 64 1.65 13.05 11.42
C GLY A 64 2.62 11.91 11.77
N ILE A 65 3.51 11.55 10.84
CA ILE A 65 4.45 10.42 11.00
C ILE A 65 5.91 10.86 11.00
N SER A 66 6.79 10.02 11.57
CA SER A 66 8.23 10.29 11.58
C SER A 66 8.85 10.20 10.19
N ILE A 67 9.90 11.01 9.95
CA ILE A 67 10.70 10.94 8.72
C ILE A 67 11.27 9.52 8.51
N SER A 68 11.68 8.83 9.58
CA SER A 68 12.20 7.46 9.49
C SER A 68 11.18 6.45 8.97
N LYS A 69 9.88 6.67 9.21
CA LYS A 69 8.79 5.85 8.65
C LYS A 69 8.73 6.05 7.13
N ILE A 70 8.89 7.29 6.68
CA ILE A 70 8.85 7.67 5.26
C ILE A 70 10.05 7.16 4.47
N THR A 71 11.24 7.12 5.09
CA THR A 71 12.44 6.59 4.44
C THR A 71 12.24 5.15 3.95
N ARG A 72 11.49 4.33 4.70
CA ARG A 72 11.19 2.95 4.30
C ARG A 72 10.29 2.88 3.08
N GLY A 73 9.21 3.67 3.02
CA GLY A 73 8.35 3.69 1.83
C GLY A 73 9.06 4.27 0.62
N SER A 74 9.87 5.31 0.81
CA SER A 74 10.76 5.84 -0.24
C SER A 74 11.72 4.78 -0.80
N HIS A 75 12.32 3.97 0.07
CA HIS A 75 13.20 2.88 -0.37
C HIS A 75 12.42 1.81 -1.13
N ALA A 76 11.26 1.38 -0.62
CA ALA A 76 10.41 0.39 -1.28
C ALA A 76 9.92 0.86 -2.66
N LEU A 77 9.65 2.16 -2.82
CA LEU A 77 9.23 2.74 -4.09
C LEU A 77 10.37 2.76 -5.13
N LYS A 78 11.60 3.08 -4.71
CA LYS A 78 12.77 3.21 -5.59
C LYS A 78 13.48 1.89 -5.89
N HIS A 79 13.57 1.00 -4.90
CA HIS A 79 14.42 -0.20 -4.93
C HIS A 79 13.69 -1.49 -4.56
N GLY A 80 12.37 -1.44 -4.33
CA GLY A 80 11.58 -2.62 -4.02
C GLY A 80 11.23 -3.46 -5.25
N THR A 81 10.27 -4.37 -5.10
CA THR A 81 9.82 -5.31 -6.14
C THR A 81 9.03 -4.65 -7.29
N GLY A 82 8.85 -3.33 -7.28
CA GLY A 82 8.11 -2.59 -8.30
C GLY A 82 6.58 -2.63 -8.17
N GLY A 83 6.04 -3.33 -7.17
CA GLY A 83 4.58 -3.46 -6.95
C GLY A 83 3.86 -2.10 -6.83
N PHE A 84 4.43 -1.17 -6.06
CA PHE A 84 3.88 0.18 -5.93
C PHE A 84 3.87 0.94 -7.26
N ASN A 85 4.95 0.91 -8.04
CA ASN A 85 5.03 1.59 -9.34
C ASN A 85 3.98 1.05 -10.32
N ARG A 86 3.78 -0.28 -10.34
CA ARG A 86 2.74 -0.91 -11.16
C ARG A 86 1.34 -0.44 -10.78
N MET A 87 1.02 -0.41 -9.48
CA MET A 87 -0.29 0.01 -8.99
C MET A 87 -0.53 1.52 -9.17
N LEU A 88 0.48 2.36 -8.91
CA LEU A 88 0.40 3.81 -9.17
C LEU A 88 0.06 4.09 -10.63
N THR A 89 0.68 3.35 -11.56
CA THR A 89 0.40 3.47 -13.00
C THR A 89 -1.03 3.04 -13.33
N LYS A 90 -1.50 1.90 -12.78
CA LYS A 90 -2.86 1.40 -12.99
C LYS A 90 -3.90 2.41 -12.48
N MET A 91 -3.71 2.94 -11.27
CA MET A 91 -4.64 3.88 -10.64
C MET A 91 -4.69 5.25 -11.33
N LYS A 92 -3.58 5.72 -11.92
CA LYS A 92 -3.58 6.93 -12.76
C LYS A 92 -4.41 6.75 -14.03
N LYS A 93 -4.34 5.58 -14.68
CA LYS A 93 -5.14 5.28 -15.88
C LYS A 93 -6.64 5.29 -15.58
N VAL A 94 -7.06 4.75 -14.44
CA VAL A 94 -8.48 4.72 -14.03
C VAL A 94 -9.06 6.12 -13.81
N LYS A 95 -8.25 7.10 -13.37
CA LYS A 95 -8.72 8.49 -13.19
C LYS A 95 -8.82 9.31 -14.47
N ASN A 96 -8.19 8.86 -15.56
CA ASN A 96 -8.14 9.56 -16.84
C ASN A 96 -9.13 8.97 -17.87
N ASN A 97 -10.02 8.08 -17.44
CA ASN A 97 -10.98 7.34 -18.24
C ASN A 97 -12.38 7.50 -17.64
#